data_AF-A0A1H0GBP4-F1
#
_entry.id   AF-A0A1H0GBP4-F1
#
_cell.length_a   1.000
_cell.length_b   1.000
_cell.length_c   1.000
_cell.angle_alpha   90.00
_cell.angle_beta   90.00
_cell.angle_gamma   90.00
#
_symmetry.space_group_name_H-M   'P 1'
#
loop_
_entity.id
_entity.type
_entity.pdbx_description
1 polymer ?
#
loop_
_entity_poly.entity_id
_entity_poly.type
_entity_poly.pdbx_seq_one_letter_code
_entity_poly.pdbx_strand_id
1 'polypeptide(L)'
;MIREYKEIKKDDKTIVVKEMTVEEIEMLIPLFEEIVELEEEIPDKEMVKFIQEHFGIFKDVLKRCVEPDISEIGVSSMLEVIKIFWEVNKNFFVQIKNLLPT
;
A
#
# COMPACT_ATOMS: atom_id res chain seq x y z
N MET A 1 21.19 1.24 1.84
CA MET A 1 19.98 0.40 1.77
C MET A 1 19.45 0.53 0.36
N ILE A 2 19.35 -0.57 -0.38
CA ILE A 2 18.67 -0.58 -1.68
C ILE A 2 17.19 -0.69 -1.33
N ARG A 3 16.43 0.36 -1.61
CA ARG A 3 14.97 0.32 -1.47
C ARG A 3 14.44 -0.68 -2.48
N GLU A 4 13.67 -1.68 -2.05
CA GLU A 4 13.00 -2.57 -3.00
C GLU A 4 12.02 -1.74 -3.84
N TYR A 5 11.87 -2.10 -5.12
CA TYR A 5 10.84 -1.50 -5.97
C TYR A 5 10.27 -2.55 -6.93
N LYS A 6 8.97 -2.43 -7.25
CA LYS A 6 8.31 -3.20 -8.30
C LYS A 6 7.81 -2.28 -9.39
N GLU A 7 7.98 -2.71 -10.63
CA GLU A 7 7.40 -2.05 -11.80
C GLU A 7 6.13 -2.78 -12.24
N ILE A 8 5.09 -2.01 -12.54
CA ILE A 8 3.79 -2.48 -13.01
C ILE A 8 3.58 -1.83 -14.37
N LYS A 9 3.39 -2.62 -15.41
CA LYS A 9 3.03 -2.10 -16.74
C LYS A 9 1.52 -2.22 -16.93
N LYS A 10 0.84 -1.10 -17.12
CA LYS A 10 -0.61 -1.03 -17.33
C LYS A 10 -0.94 0.04 -18.35
N ASP A 11 -1.73 -0.27 -19.38
CA ASP A 11 -2.24 0.68 -20.38
C ASP A 11 -1.15 1.63 -20.91
N ASP A 12 -0.02 1.08 -21.36
CA ASP A 12 1.20 1.79 -21.82
C ASP A 12 1.90 2.68 -20.78
N LYS A 13 1.47 2.65 -19.51
CA LYS A 13 2.11 3.32 -18.39
C LYS A 13 2.93 2.33 -17.57
N THR A 14 4.09 2.78 -17.10
CA THR A 14 4.88 2.05 -16.11
C THR A 14 4.70 2.74 -14.77
N ILE A 15 4.15 2.01 -13.80
CA ILE A 15 3.97 2.43 -12.42
C ILE A 15 5.06 1.76 -11.60
N VAL A 16 5.89 2.53 -10.92
CA VAL A 16 6.96 2.09 -10.03
C VAL A 16 6.45 2.25 -8.61
N VAL A 17 6.40 1.14 -7.88
CA VAL A 17 6.09 1.08 -6.45
C VAL A 17 7.41 0.89 -5.71
N LYS A 18 7.69 1.76 -4.75
CA LYS A 18 8.92 1.75 -3.94
C LYS A 18 8.60 1.28 -2.52
N GLU A 19 9.60 0.67 -1.89
CA GLU A 19 9.60 0.39 -0.46
C GLU A 19 9.49 1.69 0.35
N MET A 20 8.65 1.66 1.37
CA MET A 20 8.44 2.76 2.31
C MET A 20 9.66 3.02 3.19
N THR A 21 9.71 4.19 3.80
CA THR A 21 10.59 4.45 4.94
C THR A 21 9.98 3.98 6.25
N VAL A 22 10.78 3.86 7.31
CA VAL A 22 10.29 3.49 8.66
C VAL A 22 9.21 4.46 9.14
N GLU A 23 9.40 5.77 8.96
CA GLU A 23 8.44 6.80 9.37
C GLU A 23 7.09 6.65 8.63
N GLU A 24 7.13 6.32 7.33
CA GLU A 24 5.91 6.09 6.54
C GLU A 24 5.21 4.78 6.93
N ILE A 25 5.96 3.74 7.29
CA ILE A 25 5.42 2.50 7.85
C ILE A 25 4.70 2.81 9.16
N GLU A 26 5.36 3.49 10.12
CA GLU A 26 4.83 3.79 11.44
C GLU A 26 3.50 4.54 11.40
N MET A 27 3.36 5.50 10.48
CA MET A 27 2.10 6.23 10.26
C MET A 27 0.95 5.35 9.79
N LEU A 28 1.27 4.23 9.14
CA LEU A 28 0.31 3.34 8.53
C LEU A 28 0.06 2.07 9.33
N ILE A 29 0.78 1.84 10.43
CA ILE A 29 0.64 0.60 11.20
C ILE A 29 -0.81 0.26 11.55
N PRO A 30 -1.61 1.19 12.10
CA PRO A 30 -3.00 0.88 12.44
C PRO A 30 -3.82 0.43 11.23
N LEU A 31 -3.60 1.06 10.07
CA LEU A 31 -4.30 0.73 8.84
C LEU A 31 -3.82 -0.58 8.23
N PHE A 32 -2.52 -0.87 8.34
CA PHE A 32 -1.94 -2.12 7.85
C PHE A 32 -2.40 -3.30 8.70
N GLU A 33 -2.55 -3.14 10.03
CA GLU A 33 -3.10 -4.18 10.89
C GLU A 33 -4.51 -4.56 10.48
N GLU A 34 -5.37 -3.56 10.25
CA GLU A 34 -6.73 -3.80 9.73
C GLU A 34 -6.69 -4.47 8.35
N ILE A 35 -5.77 -4.10 7.45
CA ILE A 35 -5.60 -4.78 6.16
C ILE A 35 -5.12 -6.23 6.30
N VAL A 36 -4.15 -6.53 7.18
CA VAL A 36 -3.70 -7.91 7.40
C VAL A 36 -4.88 -8.77 7.88
N GLU A 37 -5.65 -8.28 8.85
CA GLU A 37 -6.84 -8.97 9.36
C GLU A 37 -7.89 -9.17 8.25
N LEU A 38 -8.09 -8.16 7.39
CA LEU A 38 -8.98 -8.23 6.24
C LEU A 38 -8.48 -9.22 5.16
N GLU A 39 -7.17 -9.33 4.90
CA GLU A 39 -6.61 -10.27 3.91
C GLU A 39 -6.78 -11.74 4.34
N GLU A 40 -6.70 -12.04 5.64
CA GLU A 40 -6.77 -13.41 6.13
C GLU A 40 -8.21 -13.95 6.16
N GLU A 41 -9.22 -13.09 6.28
CA GLU A 41 -10.60 -13.53 6.56
C GLU A 41 -11.69 -12.95 5.64
N ILE A 42 -11.42 -11.90 4.84
CA ILE A 42 -12.50 -11.06 4.31
C ILE A 42 -12.49 -10.96 2.76
N PRO A 43 -13.66 -11.10 2.09
CA PRO A 43 -13.76 -11.01 0.64
C PRO A 43 -13.37 -9.63 0.08
N ASP A 44 -12.82 -9.62 -1.14
CA ASP A 44 -12.35 -8.43 -1.88
C ASP A 44 -13.27 -7.20 -1.76
N LYS A 45 -14.60 -7.38 -1.63
CA LYS A 45 -15.57 -6.29 -1.49
C LYS A 45 -15.42 -5.45 -0.22
N GLU A 46 -15.10 -6.05 0.93
CA GLU A 46 -14.96 -5.27 2.16
C GLU A 46 -13.60 -4.61 2.25
N MET A 47 -12.55 -5.25 1.71
CA MET A 47 -11.25 -4.61 1.49
C MET A 47 -11.38 -3.37 0.59
N VAL A 48 -12.18 -3.45 -0.48
CA VAL A 48 -12.49 -2.29 -1.33
C VAL A 48 -13.17 -1.18 -0.52
N LYS A 49 -14.13 -1.52 0.34
CA LYS A 49 -14.84 -0.56 1.17
C LYS A 49 -13.91 0.09 2.20
N PHE A 50 -13.08 -0.70 2.88
CA PHE A 50 -12.06 -0.22 3.81
C PHE A 50 -11.09 0.75 3.14
N ILE A 51 -10.58 0.38 1.96
CA ILE A 51 -9.71 1.24 1.14
C ILE A 51 -10.43 2.54 0.74
N GLN A 52 -11.72 2.48 0.40
CA GLN A 52 -12.51 3.67 0.06
C GLN A 52 -12.71 4.60 1.26
N GLU A 53 -12.99 4.06 2.44
CA GLU A 53 -13.17 4.82 3.69
C GLU A 53 -11.86 5.50 4.13
N HIS A 54 -10.72 4.84 3.90
CA HIS A 54 -9.39 5.34 4.24
C HIS A 54 -8.61 5.91 3.05
N PHE A 55 -9.30 6.18 1.93
CA PHE A 55 -8.69 6.55 0.66
C PHE A 55 -7.79 7.78 0.75
N GLY A 56 -8.15 8.76 1.60
CA GLY A 56 -7.34 9.95 1.81
C GLY A 56 -5.93 9.61 2.33
N ILE A 57 -5.85 8.70 3.29
CA ILE A 57 -4.58 8.30 3.91
C ILE A 57 -3.75 7.46 2.93
N PHE A 58 -4.37 6.49 2.26
CA PHE A 58 -3.70 5.71 1.22
C PHE A 58 -3.17 6.60 0.10
N LYS A 59 -3.95 7.58 -0.35
CA LYS A 59 -3.56 8.50 -1.41
C LYS A 59 -2.29 9.28 -1.06
N ASP A 60 -2.18 9.77 0.16
CA ASP A 60 -1.03 10.57 0.57
C ASP A 60 0.26 9.75 0.69
N VAL A 61 0.14 8.48 1.10
CA VAL A 61 1.28 7.55 1.12
C VAL A 61 1.64 7.07 -0.26
N LEU A 62 0.65 6.65 -1.06
CA LEU A 62 0.88 6.16 -2.42
C LEU A 62 1.56 7.24 -3.27
N LYS A 63 1.23 8.52 -3.11
CA LYS A 63 1.96 9.62 -3.78
C LYS A 63 3.46 9.66 -3.51
N ARG A 64 3.92 9.16 -2.36
CA ARG A 64 5.33 9.14 -1.97
C ARG A 64 6.03 7.84 -2.40
N CYS A 65 5.25 6.78 -2.54
CA CYS A 65 5.75 5.42 -2.81
C CYS A 65 5.52 4.98 -4.26
N VAL A 66 4.70 5.69 -5.03
CA VAL A 66 4.26 5.30 -6.36
C VAL A 66 4.53 6.42 -7.38
N GLU A 67 5.19 6.06 -8.47
CA GLU A 67 5.48 6.96 -9.60
C GLU A 67 5.07 6.33 -10.94
N PRO A 68 4.49 7.07 -11.90
CA PRO A 68 4.10 8.46 -11.82
C PRO A 68 2.92 8.66 -10.85
N ASP A 69 2.64 9.91 -10.48
CA ASP A 69 1.52 10.22 -9.59
C ASP A 69 0.23 9.61 -10.16
N ILE A 70 -0.36 8.73 -9.35
CA ILE A 70 -1.59 8.01 -9.67
C ILE A 70 -2.83 8.67 -9.06
N SER A 71 -2.72 9.88 -8.54
CA SER A 71 -3.82 10.59 -7.89
C SER A 71 -5.06 10.82 -8.79
N GLU A 72 -4.89 10.69 -10.11
CA GLU A 72 -5.93 10.79 -11.13
C GLU A 72 -6.40 9.43 -11.71
N ILE A 73 -5.87 8.30 -11.25
CA ILE A 73 -6.34 6.99 -11.72
C ILE A 73 -7.68 6.63 -11.06
N GLY A 74 -8.56 5.98 -11.84
CA GLY A 74 -9.85 5.51 -11.33
C GLY A 74 -9.70 4.49 -10.19
N VAL A 75 -10.72 4.39 -9.34
CA VAL A 75 -10.76 3.52 -8.14
C VAL A 75 -10.33 2.07 -8.44
N SER A 76 -10.77 1.52 -9.57
CA SER A 76 -10.39 0.16 -9.99
C SER A 76 -8.88 0.00 -10.19
N SER A 77 -8.20 0.98 -10.77
CA SER A 77 -6.75 0.94 -10.96
C SER A 77 -6.01 1.24 -9.66
N MET A 78 -6.61 2.05 -8.76
CA MET A 78 -6.03 2.29 -7.43
C MET A 78 -5.98 1.02 -6.59
N LEU A 79 -7.03 0.19 -6.63
CA LEU A 79 -7.07 -1.08 -5.89
C LEU A 79 -5.94 -2.02 -6.31
N GLU A 80 -5.67 -2.13 -7.61
CA GLU A 80 -4.54 -2.93 -8.10
C GLU A 80 -3.20 -2.39 -7.61
N VAL A 81 -3.03 -1.06 -7.63
CA VAL A 81 -1.80 -0.46 -7.09
C VAL A 81 -1.68 -0.71 -5.60
N ILE A 82 -2.76 -0.64 -4.83
CA ILE A 82 -2.74 -0.94 -3.39
C ILE A 82 -2.36 -2.39 -3.14
N LYS A 83 -2.89 -3.34 -3.92
CA LYS A 83 -2.50 -4.76 -3.82
C LYS A 83 -1.01 -4.96 -4.08
N ILE A 84 -0.45 -4.29 -5.08
CA ILE A 84 0.98 -4.44 -5.40
C ILE A 84 1.86 -3.68 -4.41
N PHE A 85 1.43 -2.49 -3.99
CA PHE A 85 2.03 -1.74 -2.88
C PHE A 85 2.12 -2.57 -1.62
N TRP A 86 1.06 -3.31 -1.32
CA TRP A 86 1.03 -4.27 -0.24
C TRP A 86 2.05 -5.38 -0.42
N GLU A 87 2.09 -6.05 -1.57
CA GLU A 87 3.09 -7.10 -1.82
C GLU A 87 4.54 -6.63 -1.65
N VAL A 88 4.84 -5.38 -2.03
CA VAL A 88 6.17 -4.79 -1.87
C VAL A 88 6.48 -4.51 -0.40
N ASN A 89 5.51 -3.95 0.33
CA ASN A 89 5.76 -3.41 1.67
C ASN A 89 5.38 -4.35 2.81
N LYS A 90 4.67 -5.46 2.56
CA LYS A 90 4.19 -6.39 3.60
C LYS A 90 5.32 -6.93 4.47
N ASN A 91 6.41 -7.38 3.86
CA ASN A 91 7.54 -7.93 4.59
C ASN A 91 8.24 -6.87 5.45
N PHE A 92 8.36 -5.66 4.92
CA PHE A 92 8.96 -4.55 5.64
C PHE A 92 8.06 -4.09 6.79
N PHE A 93 6.74 -4.02 6.57
CA PHE A 93 5.75 -3.75 7.61
C PHE A 93 5.84 -4.75 8.77
N VAL A 94 5.85 -6.06 8.48
CA VAL A 94 5.96 -7.11 9.51
C VAL A 94 7.27 -6.98 10.30
N GLN A 95 8.37 -6.64 9.64
CA GLN A 95 9.65 -6.39 10.31
C GLN A 95 9.57 -5.21 11.27
N ILE A 96 9.05 -4.06 10.83
CA ILE A 96 8.91 -2.87 11.68
C ILE A 96 7.95 -3.11 12.84
N LYS A 97 6.79 -3.77 12.59
CA LYS A 97 5.84 -4.13 13.65
C LYS A 97 6.50 -4.97 14.76
N ASN A 98 7.31 -5.97 14.39
CA ASN A 98 8.01 -6.80 15.37
C ASN A 98 9.13 -6.06 16.13
N LEU A 99 9.56 -4.89 15.65
CA LEU A 99 10.56 -4.06 16.31
C LEU A 99 9.94 -3.02 17.26
N LEU A 100 8.64 -2.77 17.16
CA LEU A 100 7.94 -1.83 18.04
C LEU A 100 7.54 -2.52 19.35
N PRO A 101 7.77 -1.88 20.51
CA PRO A 101 7.29 -2.41 21.78
C PRO A 101 5.76 -2.35 21.83
N THR A 102 5.13 -3.51 22.04
CA THR A 102 3.69 -3.65 22.35
C THR A 102 3.30 -2.94 23.62
#